data_AF-A0A817X6U1-F1
#
_entry.id   AF-A0A817X6U1-F1
#
_cell.length_a   1.000
_cell.length_b   1.000
_cell.length_c   1.000
_cell.angle_alpha   90.00
_cell.angle_beta   90.00
_cell.angle_gamma   90.00
#
_symmetry.space_group_name_H-M   'P 1'
#
loop_
_entity.id
_entity.type
_entity.pdbx_description
1 polymer ?
#
loop_
_entity_poly.entity_id
_entity_poly.type
_entity_poly.pdbx_seq_one_letter_code
_entity_poly.pdbx_strand_id
1 'polypeptide(L)'
;MKIFPNTFRDFKNNQIASYFNYFPEEKKGKCQIYSYPVTMRRHEVIANNFPDGIFKCVREVSLFDERPFEYRFFLRLQKAFPFMNSLLVNNKKAQNNKLSSESNNNNQQSSIIEYFYLTHLNLSYAHYVYLEQCLLDTKMCLPSNVHLDVDYQSLKRVTHNVKIDEIRINCGKVRYVTSSTIRLPKHFRNYFL
;
A
#
# COMPACT_ATOMS: atom_id res chain seq x y z
N MET A 1 1.20 -2.80 -29.84
CA MET A 1 2.66 -2.93 -29.71
C MET A 1 3.02 -4.40 -29.86
N LYS A 2 3.79 -4.76 -30.90
CA LYS A 2 4.20 -6.15 -31.15
C LYS A 2 5.35 -6.50 -30.19
N ILE A 3 5.13 -7.46 -29.29
CA ILE A 3 6.21 -8.07 -28.53
C ILE A 3 7.01 -8.89 -29.54
N PHE A 4 8.30 -8.60 -29.73
CA PHE A 4 9.15 -9.38 -30.62
C PHE A 4 9.32 -10.78 -30.02
N PRO A 5 8.88 -11.87 -30.68
CA PRO A 5 8.88 -13.21 -30.10
C PRO A 5 10.29 -13.79 -29.86
N ASN A 6 11.34 -13.02 -30.14
CA ASN A 6 12.70 -13.52 -30.32
C ASN A 6 13.70 -12.97 -29.31
N THR A 7 13.32 -12.00 -28.47
CA THR A 7 14.27 -11.31 -27.57
C THR A 7 14.81 -12.21 -26.44
N PHE A 8 14.17 -13.36 -26.18
CA PHE A 8 14.54 -14.28 -25.10
C PHE A 8 14.64 -15.75 -25.52
N ARG A 9 14.94 -16.04 -26.79
CA ARG A 9 14.97 -17.43 -27.32
C ARG A 9 15.98 -18.34 -26.61
N ASP A 10 17.05 -17.77 -26.06
CA ASP A 10 18.12 -18.53 -25.39
C ASP A 10 17.96 -18.61 -23.87
N PHE A 11 16.92 -17.97 -23.31
CA PHE A 11 16.59 -18.13 -21.89
C PHE A 11 15.76 -19.40 -21.69
N LYS A 12 16.28 -20.36 -20.92
CA LYS A 12 15.51 -21.53 -20.48
C LYS A 12 14.24 -21.04 -19.77
N ASN A 13 13.09 -21.29 -20.39
CA ASN A 13 11.98 -20.35 -20.53
C ASN A 13 10.94 -20.35 -19.38
N ASN A 14 11.36 -20.42 -18.12
CA ASN A 14 10.42 -20.47 -16.98
C ASN A 14 10.78 -19.48 -15.86
N GLN A 15 11.83 -18.68 -16.02
CA GLN A 15 12.40 -17.88 -14.93
C GLN A 15 12.32 -16.38 -15.16
N ILE A 16 11.57 -15.88 -16.16
CA ILE A 16 11.38 -14.44 -16.36
C ILE A 16 9.89 -14.14 -16.34
N ALA A 17 9.47 -13.23 -15.46
CA ALA A 17 8.13 -12.67 -15.49
C ALA A 17 8.20 -11.20 -15.90
N SER A 18 7.16 -10.77 -16.60
CA SER A 18 7.00 -9.38 -16.98
C SER A 18 5.54 -8.95 -16.91
N TYR A 19 5.33 -7.67 -16.69
CA TYR A 19 4.01 -7.06 -16.82
C TYR A 19 4.16 -5.59 -17.21
N PHE A 20 3.10 -5.06 -17.81
CA PHE A 20 3.09 -3.72 -18.36
C PHE A 20 1.91 -2.93 -17.79
N ASN A 21 2.19 -1.70 -17.37
CA ASN A 21 1.19 -0.75 -16.94
C ASN A 21 1.22 0.45 -17.89
N TYR A 22 0.03 0.92 -18.24
CA TYR A 22 -0.15 2.15 -19.01
C TYR A 22 -0.93 3.15 -18.15
N PHE A 23 -0.41 4.36 -18.08
CA PHE A 23 -0.91 5.48 -17.30
C PHE A 23 -1.34 6.57 -18.30
N PRO A 24 -2.59 6.55 -18.80
CA PRO A 24 -3.07 7.49 -19.80
C PRO A 24 -3.07 8.95 -19.35
N GLU A 25 -3.41 9.27 -18.10
CA GLU A 25 -3.33 10.63 -17.55
C GLU A 25 -1.87 11.14 -17.58
N GLU A 26 -0.90 10.29 -17.26
CA GLU A 26 0.53 10.64 -17.33
C GLU A 26 1.13 10.54 -18.75
N LYS A 27 0.43 9.94 -19.71
CA LYS A 27 0.94 9.59 -21.04
C LYS A 27 2.23 8.74 -20.97
N LYS A 28 2.30 7.81 -20.01
CA LYS A 28 3.48 6.96 -19.78
C LYS A 28 3.12 5.49 -19.75
N GLY A 29 4.07 4.65 -20.14
CA GLY A 29 4.03 3.21 -19.93
C GLY A 29 5.19 2.76 -19.05
N LYS A 30 4.96 1.77 -18.18
CA LYS A 30 6.00 1.11 -17.40
C LYS A 30 5.97 -0.39 -17.66
N CYS A 31 7.07 -0.93 -18.16
CA CYS A 31 7.30 -2.37 -18.24
C CYS A 31 8.16 -2.79 -17.05
N GLN A 32 7.73 -3.80 -16.32
CA GLN A 32 8.51 -4.46 -15.27
C GLN A 32 8.90 -5.84 -15.76
N ILE A 33 10.19 -6.18 -15.63
CA ILE A 33 10.76 -7.48 -16.03
C ILE A 33 11.65 -7.92 -14.88
N TYR A 34 11.52 -9.17 -14.44
CA TYR A 34 12.36 -9.73 -13.40
C TYR A 34 12.54 -11.23 -13.58
N SER A 35 13.68 -11.72 -13.09
CA SER A 35 13.99 -13.14 -13.07
C SER A 35 13.60 -13.80 -11.74
N TYR A 36 13.34 -15.11 -11.79
CA TYR A 36 13.13 -15.96 -10.64
C TYR A 36 14.40 -16.76 -10.30
N PRO A 37 14.77 -16.86 -9.01
CA PRO A 37 14.14 -16.21 -7.86
C PRO A 37 14.38 -14.70 -7.86
N VAL A 38 13.37 -13.94 -7.46
CA VAL A 38 13.49 -12.48 -7.36
C VAL A 38 14.41 -12.14 -6.20
N THR A 39 15.57 -11.58 -6.49
CA THR A 39 16.55 -11.11 -5.49
C THR A 39 16.45 -9.60 -5.21
N MET A 40 15.58 -8.89 -5.92
CA MET A 40 15.43 -7.44 -5.75
C MET A 40 14.91 -7.10 -4.36
N ARG A 41 15.47 -6.04 -3.76
CA ARG A 41 15.04 -5.54 -2.45
C ARG A 41 13.89 -4.53 -2.54
N ARG A 42 13.75 -3.84 -3.67
CA ARG A 42 12.75 -2.79 -3.88
C ARG A 42 11.86 -3.14 -5.06
N HIS A 43 10.56 -2.94 -4.92
CA HIS A 43 9.61 -3.04 -6.02
C HIS A 43 8.83 -1.74 -6.17
N GLU A 44 9.19 -0.96 -7.20
CA GLU A 44 8.67 0.39 -7.36
C GLU A 44 7.55 0.49 -8.38
N VAL A 45 6.55 1.35 -8.10
CA VAL A 45 5.41 1.68 -8.98
C VAL A 45 4.62 0.42 -9.34
N ILE A 46 4.10 -0.25 -8.32
CA ILE A 46 3.13 -1.32 -8.47
C ILE A 46 1.75 -0.70 -8.71
N ALA A 47 1.09 -1.10 -9.79
CA ALA A 47 -0.26 -0.67 -10.16
C ALA A 47 -1.28 -1.81 -9.93
N ASN A 48 -2.59 -1.55 -10.08
CA ASN A 48 -3.65 -2.53 -9.83
C ASN A 48 -3.54 -3.81 -10.68
N ASN A 49 -2.93 -3.69 -11.87
CA ASN A 49 -2.70 -4.83 -12.78
C ASN A 49 -1.48 -5.68 -12.40
N PHE A 50 -0.87 -5.41 -11.24
CA PHE A 50 0.18 -6.24 -10.68
C PHE A 50 -0.22 -7.72 -10.71
N PRO A 51 0.61 -8.60 -11.30
CA PRO A 51 0.35 -10.03 -11.29
C PRO A 51 0.55 -10.60 -9.90
N ASP A 52 -0.17 -11.68 -9.58
CA ASP A 52 0.09 -12.40 -8.33
C ASP A 52 1.50 -13.05 -8.37
N GLY A 53 2.08 -13.29 -7.20
CA GLY A 53 3.42 -13.86 -7.04
C GLY A 53 3.86 -13.78 -5.59
N ILE A 54 5.03 -14.35 -5.26
CA ILE A 54 5.61 -14.25 -3.90
C ILE A 54 7.04 -13.73 -4.01
N PHE A 55 7.27 -12.54 -3.47
CA PHE A 55 8.52 -11.77 -3.58
C PHE A 55 9.24 -11.74 -2.24
N LYS A 56 9.84 -12.88 -1.85
CA LYS A 56 10.45 -13.05 -0.51
C LYS A 56 11.63 -12.12 -0.23
N CYS A 57 12.31 -11.61 -1.25
CA CYS A 57 13.47 -10.70 -1.08
C CYS A 57 13.07 -9.21 -1.05
N VAL A 58 11.87 -8.86 -1.49
CA VAL A 58 11.41 -7.47 -1.52
C VAL A 58 11.11 -7.02 -0.09
N ARG A 59 11.57 -5.82 0.25
CA ARG A 59 11.41 -5.16 1.55
C ARG A 59 10.69 -3.83 1.41
N GLU A 60 10.90 -3.14 0.30
CA GLU A 60 10.38 -1.80 0.08
C GLU A 60 9.49 -1.81 -1.17
N VAL A 61 8.27 -1.33 -1.02
CA VAL A 61 7.27 -1.31 -2.08
C VAL A 61 6.73 0.10 -2.26
N SER A 62 6.61 0.55 -3.51
CA SER A 62 5.85 1.76 -3.83
C SER A 62 4.70 1.47 -4.77
N LEU A 63 3.54 2.05 -4.47
CA LEU A 63 2.31 1.89 -5.24
C LEU A 63 1.98 3.17 -5.99
N PHE A 64 1.56 3.03 -7.24
CA PHE A 64 0.98 4.10 -8.03
C PHE A 64 0.07 3.54 -9.13
N ASP A 65 -1.12 4.11 -9.25
CA ASP A 65 -2.07 3.84 -10.33
C ASP A 65 -2.98 5.08 -10.48
N GLU A 66 -3.54 5.26 -11.67
CA GLU A 66 -4.55 6.28 -11.96
C GLU A 66 -5.94 5.84 -11.47
N ARG A 67 -6.10 4.56 -11.12
CA ARG A 67 -7.29 4.01 -10.44
C ARG A 67 -7.04 3.86 -8.94
N PRO A 68 -8.07 3.97 -8.09
CA PRO A 68 -7.94 3.70 -6.66
C PRO A 68 -7.40 2.30 -6.36
N PHE A 69 -6.69 2.14 -5.25
CA PHE A 69 -6.32 0.82 -4.72
C PHE A 69 -7.40 0.34 -3.75
N GLU A 70 -8.23 -0.60 -4.16
CA GLU A 70 -9.29 -1.11 -3.29
C GLU A 70 -8.74 -2.05 -2.20
N TYR A 71 -9.51 -2.30 -1.15
CA TYR A 71 -9.12 -3.20 -0.05
C TYR A 71 -8.53 -4.55 -0.50
N ARG A 72 -9.14 -5.18 -1.51
CA ARG A 72 -8.67 -6.46 -2.07
C ARG A 72 -7.28 -6.36 -2.69
N PHE A 73 -6.86 -5.18 -3.15
CA PHE A 73 -5.50 -4.96 -3.62
C PHE A 73 -4.49 -5.09 -2.47
N PHE A 74 -4.77 -4.51 -1.31
CA PHE A 74 -3.90 -4.61 -0.14
C PHE A 74 -3.82 -6.05 0.40
N LEU A 75 -4.90 -6.84 0.32
CA LEU A 75 -4.84 -8.28 0.62
C LEU A 75 -3.89 -9.04 -0.31
N ARG A 76 -3.91 -8.73 -1.62
CA ARG A 76 -2.98 -9.31 -2.59
C ARG A 76 -1.55 -8.86 -2.30
N LEU A 77 -1.38 -7.59 -1.94
CA LEU A 77 -0.08 -7.01 -1.59
C LEU A 77 0.56 -7.72 -0.39
N GLN A 78 -0.19 -7.96 0.68
CA GLN A 78 0.28 -8.70 1.85
C GLN A 78 0.79 -10.09 1.46
N LYS A 79 0.04 -10.84 0.65
CA LYS A 79 0.41 -12.18 0.20
C LYS A 79 1.66 -12.16 -0.69
N ALA A 80 1.77 -11.14 -1.54
CA ALA A 80 2.87 -11.03 -2.48
C ALA A 80 4.18 -10.60 -1.82
N PHE A 81 4.11 -9.77 -0.78
CA PHE A 81 5.28 -9.18 -0.13
C PHE A 81 5.31 -9.53 1.37
N PRO A 82 5.50 -10.81 1.75
CA PRO A 82 5.34 -11.28 3.12
C PRO A 82 6.36 -10.68 4.11
N PHE A 83 7.46 -10.12 3.61
CA PHE A 83 8.54 -9.53 4.42
C PHE A 83 8.71 -8.02 4.16
N MET A 84 7.70 -7.37 3.57
CA MET A 84 7.73 -5.92 3.34
C MET A 84 7.85 -5.15 4.66
N ASN A 85 8.82 -4.25 4.73
CA ASN A 85 9.05 -3.38 5.88
C ASN A 85 8.85 -1.89 5.58
N SER A 86 8.74 -1.51 4.31
CA SER A 86 8.39 -0.15 3.89
C SER A 86 7.34 -0.19 2.78
N LEU A 87 6.26 0.58 2.97
CA LEU A 87 5.18 0.75 2.00
C LEU A 87 4.97 2.25 1.73
N LEU A 88 5.14 2.65 0.47
CA LEU A 88 4.76 3.97 -0.03
C LEU A 88 3.50 3.83 -0.88
N VAL A 89 2.45 4.58 -0.54
CA VAL A 89 1.23 4.68 -1.36
C VAL A 89 1.16 6.06 -1.98
N ASN A 90 1.29 6.12 -3.31
CA ASN A 90 1.10 7.34 -4.08
C ASN A 90 -0.16 7.19 -4.94
N ASN A 91 -1.31 7.57 -4.39
CA ASN A 91 -2.58 7.51 -5.10
C ASN A 91 -3.56 8.53 -4.52
N LYS A 92 -3.88 9.56 -5.30
CA LYS A 92 -4.80 10.63 -4.88
C LYS A 92 -6.27 10.30 -5.11
N LYS A 93 -6.59 9.16 -5.75
CA LYS A 93 -7.97 8.76 -6.02
C LYS A 93 -8.53 8.07 -4.78
N ALA A 94 -9.72 8.49 -4.38
CA ALA A 94 -10.43 7.92 -3.25
C ALA A 94 -10.86 6.47 -3.56
N GLN A 95 -10.79 5.59 -2.57
CA GLN A 95 -11.37 4.26 -2.64
C GLN A 95 -12.89 4.37 -2.78
N ASN A 96 -13.49 3.46 -3.55
CA ASN A 96 -14.93 3.33 -3.60
C ASN A 96 -15.32 2.48 -2.38
N ASN A 97 -15.66 3.10 -1.25
CA ASN A 97 -15.95 2.50 0.08
C ASN A 97 -17.01 1.37 0.14
N LYS A 98 -17.00 0.38 -0.77
CA LYS A 98 -17.92 -0.77 -0.81
C LYS A 98 -17.61 -1.83 0.26
N LEU A 99 -16.83 -1.51 1.28
CA LEU A 99 -16.59 -2.40 2.42
C LEU A 99 -17.80 -2.52 3.36
N SER A 100 -18.77 -1.61 3.26
CA SER A 100 -19.98 -1.58 4.10
C SER A 100 -21.25 -2.11 3.42
N SER A 101 -21.22 -2.46 2.13
CA SER A 101 -22.43 -2.83 1.35
C SER A 101 -22.44 -4.26 0.79
N GLU A 102 -21.40 -5.08 1.00
CA GLU A 102 -21.38 -6.50 0.61
C GLU A 102 -21.71 -7.45 1.79
N SER A 103 -22.38 -6.97 2.84
CA SER A 103 -22.81 -7.74 4.01
C SER A 103 -24.00 -8.69 3.79
N ASN A 104 -24.41 -8.94 2.54
CA ASN A 104 -25.54 -9.84 2.24
C ASN A 104 -25.14 -11.23 1.73
N ASN A 105 -23.85 -11.58 1.68
CA ASN A 105 -23.42 -12.95 1.36
C ASN A 105 -22.55 -13.53 2.48
N ASN A 106 -23.19 -14.37 3.32
CA ASN A 106 -22.69 -15.02 4.54
C ASN A 106 -21.44 -15.92 4.41
N ASN A 107 -20.62 -15.81 3.36
CA ASN A 107 -19.46 -16.69 3.14
C ASN A 107 -18.14 -15.96 2.79
N GLN A 108 -18.10 -14.62 2.71
CA GLN A 108 -16.81 -13.92 2.65
C GLN A 108 -16.28 -13.67 4.05
N GLN A 109 -15.56 -14.66 4.58
CA GLN A 109 -14.69 -14.49 5.75
C GLN A 109 -13.85 -13.22 5.53
N SER A 110 -14.17 -12.17 6.27
CA SER A 110 -13.51 -10.86 6.19
C SER A 110 -12.04 -11.04 6.54
N SER A 111 -11.21 -11.32 5.54
CA SER A 111 -9.79 -11.57 5.71
C SER A 111 -9.15 -10.30 6.25
N ILE A 112 -8.47 -10.36 7.38
CA ILE A 112 -7.75 -9.20 7.96
C ILE A 112 -6.42 -9.04 7.22
N ILE A 113 -6.04 -7.78 6.92
CA ILE A 113 -4.74 -7.46 6.35
C ILE A 113 -3.72 -7.30 7.48
N GLU A 114 -2.66 -8.09 7.47
CA GLU A 114 -1.60 -8.06 8.50
C GLU A 114 -0.23 -7.84 7.87
N TYR A 115 0.39 -6.69 8.15
CA TYR A 115 1.73 -6.39 7.66
C TYR A 115 2.78 -6.59 8.75
N PHE A 116 3.06 -7.84 9.13
CA PHE A 116 3.89 -8.21 10.29
C PHE A 116 5.25 -7.49 10.38
N TYR A 117 5.89 -7.20 9.25
CA TYR A 117 7.24 -6.62 9.20
C TYR A 117 7.25 -5.12 8.88
N LEU A 118 6.09 -4.49 8.70
CA LEU A 118 6.01 -3.09 8.30
C LEU A 118 6.55 -2.18 9.39
N THR A 119 7.67 -1.52 9.14
CA THR A 119 8.25 -0.53 10.04
C THR A 119 8.02 0.90 9.55
N HIS A 120 7.70 1.07 8.27
CA HIS A 120 7.56 2.38 7.65
C HIS A 120 6.37 2.40 6.68
N LEU A 121 5.45 3.32 6.89
CA LEU A 121 4.26 3.54 6.07
C LEU A 121 4.24 5.00 5.60
N ASN A 122 4.29 5.21 4.30
CA ASN A 122 4.23 6.55 3.72
C ASN A 122 2.95 6.73 2.90
N LEU A 123 2.12 7.66 3.39
CA LEU A 123 0.84 8.06 2.83
C LEU A 123 0.82 9.57 2.50
N SER A 124 1.99 10.21 2.41
CA SER A 124 2.11 11.66 2.15
C SER A 124 1.51 12.11 0.82
N TYR A 125 1.39 11.19 -0.13
CA TYR A 125 0.84 11.46 -1.47
C TYR A 125 -0.45 10.67 -1.73
N ALA A 126 -1.00 10.05 -0.69
CA ALA A 126 -2.22 9.26 -0.78
C ALA A 126 -3.46 10.11 -0.44
N HIS A 127 -4.61 9.73 -0.99
CA HIS A 127 -5.90 10.23 -0.51
C HIS A 127 -6.12 9.86 0.96
N TYR A 128 -6.75 10.73 1.76
CA TYR A 128 -6.90 10.52 3.20
C TYR A 128 -7.65 9.23 3.58
N VAL A 129 -8.46 8.66 2.67
CA VAL A 129 -9.18 7.39 2.90
C VAL A 129 -8.23 6.21 3.10
N TYR A 130 -7.05 6.22 2.49
CA TYR A 130 -6.04 5.20 2.75
C TYR A 130 -5.48 5.31 4.18
N LEU A 131 -5.33 6.54 4.68
CA LEU A 131 -4.94 6.80 6.06
C LEU A 131 -6.02 6.35 7.05
N GLU A 132 -7.29 6.63 6.74
CA GLU A 132 -8.44 6.16 7.49
C GLU A 132 -8.48 4.62 7.56
N GLN A 133 -8.32 3.94 6.42
CA GLN A 133 -8.22 2.48 6.37
C GLN A 133 -7.05 1.95 7.24
N CYS A 134 -5.88 2.61 7.19
CA CYS A 134 -4.73 2.14 7.94
C CYS A 134 -4.85 2.39 9.45
N LEU A 135 -5.46 3.50 9.89
CA LEU A 135 -5.49 3.90 11.29
C LEU A 135 -6.74 3.44 12.04
N LEU A 136 -7.90 3.48 11.38
CA LEU A 136 -9.21 3.32 12.01
C LEU A 136 -9.93 2.01 11.65
N ASP A 137 -9.58 1.35 10.52
CA ASP A 137 -10.27 0.11 10.10
C ASP A 137 -9.82 -1.10 10.94
N THR A 138 -10.79 -1.89 11.39
CA THR A 138 -10.60 -3.17 12.10
C THR A 138 -10.02 -4.26 11.20
N LYS A 139 -10.17 -4.13 9.87
CA LYS A 139 -9.74 -5.13 8.89
C LYS A 139 -8.29 -4.94 8.43
N MET A 140 -7.56 -4.01 9.02
CA MET A 140 -6.14 -3.81 8.80
C MET A 140 -5.42 -3.77 10.14
N CYS A 141 -4.36 -4.53 10.29
CA CYS A 141 -3.56 -4.60 11.50
C CYS A 141 -2.12 -4.25 11.17
N LEU A 142 -1.70 -3.10 11.71
CA LEU A 142 -0.30 -2.70 11.71
C LEU A 142 0.47 -3.48 12.80
N PRO A 143 1.78 -3.70 12.64
CA PRO A 143 2.64 -4.15 13.73
C PRO A 143 2.95 -2.97 14.67
N SER A 144 3.54 -3.23 15.83
CA SER A 144 4.01 -2.16 16.71
C SER A 144 5.24 -1.45 16.13
N ASN A 145 5.44 -0.19 16.54
CA ASN A 145 6.60 0.64 16.15
C ASN A 145 6.62 1.12 14.70
N VAL A 146 5.46 1.36 14.10
CA VAL A 146 5.40 1.92 12.74
C VAL A 146 5.79 3.39 12.74
N HIS A 147 6.64 3.78 11.79
CA HIS A 147 6.85 5.17 11.40
C HIS A 147 5.88 5.52 10.27
N LEU A 148 5.01 6.51 10.52
CA LEU A 148 4.03 7.02 9.57
C LEU A 148 4.45 8.37 8.97
N ASP A 149 4.64 8.43 7.65
CA ASP A 149 4.70 9.68 6.89
C ASP A 149 3.32 10.00 6.32
N VAL A 150 2.83 11.22 6.51
CA VAL A 150 1.46 11.59 6.12
C VAL A 150 1.36 13.07 5.76
N ASP A 151 0.39 13.46 4.95
CA ASP A 151 0.05 14.87 4.80
C ASP A 151 -0.68 15.40 6.05
N TYR A 152 -0.33 16.61 6.51
CA TYR A 152 -0.89 17.21 7.72
C TYR A 152 -2.42 17.39 7.64
N GLN A 153 -2.96 17.81 6.48
CA GLN A 153 -4.40 18.02 6.34
C GLN A 153 -5.16 16.70 6.39
N SER A 154 -4.61 15.67 5.75
CA SER A 154 -5.14 14.31 5.82
C SER A 154 -5.17 13.78 7.25
N LEU A 155 -4.07 13.97 8.01
CA LEU A 155 -3.99 13.59 9.41
C LEU A 155 -5.00 14.33 10.29
N LYS A 156 -5.11 15.65 10.13
CA LYS A 156 -6.08 16.48 10.86
C LYS A 156 -7.51 16.04 10.56
N ARG A 157 -7.82 15.71 9.30
CA ARG A 157 -9.14 15.22 8.88
C ARG A 157 -9.49 13.88 9.53
N VAL A 158 -8.63 12.87 9.39
CA VAL A 158 -8.89 11.52 9.90
C VAL A 158 -9.00 11.50 11.42
N THR A 159 -8.11 12.19 12.12
CA THR A 159 -8.13 12.26 13.59
C THR A 159 -9.16 13.25 14.16
N HIS A 160 -9.89 13.97 13.29
CA HIS A 160 -10.75 15.09 13.66
C HIS A 160 -10.04 16.09 14.58
N ASN A 161 -8.79 16.39 14.24
CA ASN A 161 -7.89 17.23 15.05
C ASN A 161 -7.73 16.68 16.48
N VAL A 162 -7.45 15.37 16.60
CA VAL A 162 -7.17 14.69 17.87
C VAL A 162 -8.39 14.67 18.81
N LYS A 163 -9.61 14.60 18.27
CA LYS A 163 -10.86 14.55 19.04
C LYS A 163 -11.52 13.18 19.09
N ILE A 164 -11.12 12.25 18.22
CA ILE A 164 -11.66 10.88 18.20
C ILE A 164 -10.82 10.01 19.12
N ASP A 165 -11.38 9.63 20.26
CA ASP A 165 -10.75 8.68 21.18
C ASP A 165 -11.19 7.23 20.89
N GLU A 166 -12.35 7.05 20.27
CA GLU A 166 -13.09 5.78 20.29
C GLU A 166 -12.60 4.73 19.27
N ILE A 167 -11.75 5.07 18.29
CA ILE A 167 -11.32 4.13 17.25
C ILE A 167 -9.82 4.28 16.96
N ARG A 168 -8.99 3.93 17.93
CA ARG A 168 -7.52 4.05 17.86
C ARG A 168 -6.76 2.74 17.63
N ILE A 169 -7.36 1.77 16.93
CA ILE A 169 -6.84 0.39 16.85
C ILE A 169 -5.36 0.35 16.41
N ASN A 170 -5.03 1.04 15.32
CA ASN A 170 -3.65 1.08 14.85
C ASN A 170 -2.90 2.35 15.26
N CYS A 171 -3.59 3.38 15.76
CA CYS A 171 -2.94 4.60 16.23
C CYS A 171 -1.92 4.31 17.34
N GLY A 172 -2.26 3.49 18.34
CA GLY A 172 -1.33 3.11 19.42
C GLY A 172 -0.14 2.27 18.98
N LYS A 173 -0.09 1.84 17.71
CA LYS A 173 1.03 1.06 17.15
C LYS A 173 2.03 1.95 16.40
N VAL A 174 1.67 3.22 16.16
CA VAL A 174 2.51 4.18 15.45
C VAL A 174 3.44 4.86 16.44
N ARG A 175 4.75 4.62 16.31
CA ARG A 175 5.75 5.19 17.22
C ARG A 175 6.17 6.60 16.83
N TYR A 176 6.20 6.88 15.53
CA TYR A 176 6.64 8.16 14.99
C TYR A 176 5.70 8.60 13.88
N VAL A 177 5.31 9.88 13.91
CA VAL A 177 4.56 10.52 12.82
C VAL A 177 5.33 11.73 12.33
N THR A 178 5.49 11.80 11.02
CA THR A 178 6.11 12.90 10.29
C THR A 178 5.14 13.39 9.22
N SER A 179 5.25 14.68 8.90
CA SER A 179 4.51 15.26 7.80
C SER A 179 5.44 15.81 6.74
N SER A 180 5.09 15.57 5.49
CA SER A 180 5.83 16.04 4.32
C SER A 180 5.66 17.53 4.08
N THR A 181 4.59 18.14 4.60
CA THR A 181 4.21 19.52 4.30
C THR A 181 4.56 20.49 5.42
N ILE A 182 4.36 20.11 6.69
CA ILE A 182 4.50 21.01 7.85
C ILE A 182 4.99 20.24 9.07
N ARG A 183 5.76 20.90 9.94
CA ARG A 183 6.12 20.34 11.26
C ARG A 183 4.85 20.09 12.10
N LEU A 184 4.63 18.83 12.47
CA LEU A 184 3.47 18.45 13.27
C LEU A 184 3.48 19.10 14.67
N PRO A 185 2.35 19.68 15.11
CA PRO A 185 2.17 20.13 16.49
C PRO A 185 2.41 19.00 17.50
N LYS A 186 2.85 19.35 18.72
CA LYS A 186 3.14 18.37 19.77
C LYS A 186 1.94 17.48 20.13
N HIS A 187 0.72 18.03 20.14
CA HIS A 187 -0.49 17.27 20.48
C HIS A 187 -0.78 16.12 19.49
N PHE A 188 -0.42 16.27 18.21
CA PHE A 188 -0.52 15.15 17.27
C PHE A 188 0.45 14.04 17.61
N ARG A 189 1.66 14.35 18.08
CA ARG A 189 2.63 13.32 18.49
C ARG A 189 2.11 12.55 19.71
N ASN A 190 1.54 13.26 20.67
CA ASN A 190 0.95 12.66 21.87
C ASN A 190 -0.29 11.81 21.57
N TYR A 191 -0.98 12.03 20.45
CA TYR A 191 -2.15 11.22 20.07
C TYR A 191 -1.78 9.78 19.70
N PHE A 192 -0.54 9.56 19.24
CA PHE A 192 -0.03 8.25 18.81
C PHE A 192 0.85 7.56 19.88
N LEU A 193 1.14 8.24 20.99
CA LEU A 193 1.85 7.70 22.16
C LEU A 193 0.85 7.26 23.23
#